data_AF-A0A7H8S3M7-F1
#
_entry.id   AF-A0A7H8S3M7-F1
#
_cell.length_a   1.000
_cell.length_b   1.000
_cell.length_c   1.000
_cell.angle_alpha   90.00
_cell.angle_beta   90.00
_cell.angle_gamma   90.00
#
_symmetry.space_group_name_H-M   'P 1'
#
loop_
_entity.id
_entity.type
_entity.pdbx_description
1 polymer ?
#
loop_
_entity_poly.entity_id
_entity_poly.type
_entity_poly.pdbx_seq_one_letter_code
_entity_poly.pdbx_strand_id
1 'polypeptide(L)'
;MKKLFTGVILLSLIFISTACTDDRSFSIDEVTIDAQIQKDGSMHVRELFTYTFNGSYEGMTRSIESDVKNFNAYLTDGKDPSVSTENLDSLEAEEEDDTYQIFSDSTNETKSVLYSYDVEGSVKKYSDVADLKYAFFDDSNETDLNDVTITLRPPEGTGAENQHFFLHEDNTGKLSASENGVQYKSSLLEAGSNSQIRFVFPSDQLTGMEANRDNNMEDTILAEEQELAERAESLALNMSRITPVVLILLGLLAIGSLFMFIFHPNRYRGSNDIDSLQRLVEKTDPLFVKYLNNDGRFPDDSFIAGLFSLKQRGIVTLEKVPSSITDGKETYRFNRICHQAGVDEADVYLLDWLFTEKDDKGAYFLLESLIAQDDESDEAKEEKADHFKNHFDKWTEKVENRNNYQGLKKSFKGFPLFSIPLLIASFGLFYYFTTIDTISRTEQWVLPLIAGGITAVGLLFNRNKWVLLGYYFVMLLMTAIGFSFEPAVIMTLIFYGLSVTALLVIPEFYWTKDIRQLKYAIKQAYRTFKGSHYPVGEDPTAIEERLEYAIILGAGEEYGEQCKSSIQLPATEVYYPLLKNPIFATTSFSASNIALYTTAIHVNSTNTTTSSTGGGGAGAF
;
A
#
# COMPACT_ATOMS: atom_id res chain seq x y z
N MET A 1 -20.60 4.12 15.37
CA MET A 1 -19.46 4.65 14.59
C MET A 1 -18.97 3.73 13.48
N LYS A 2 -18.73 2.42 13.70
CA LYS A 2 -18.33 1.49 12.62
C LYS A 2 -19.29 1.39 11.42
N LYS A 3 -20.61 1.44 11.65
CA LYS A 3 -21.64 1.41 10.59
C LYS A 3 -21.81 2.73 9.82
N LEU A 4 -21.46 3.85 10.44
CA LEU A 4 -21.42 5.17 9.79
C LEU A 4 -20.18 5.30 8.91
N PHE A 5 -19.05 4.74 9.35
CA PHE A 5 -17.81 4.71 8.56
C PHE A 5 -17.94 3.82 7.30
N THR A 6 -18.64 2.68 7.38
CA THR A 6 -18.95 1.86 6.19
C THR A 6 -19.93 2.57 5.24
N GLY A 7 -20.88 3.33 5.78
CA GLY A 7 -21.82 4.14 4.99
C GLY A 7 -21.15 5.32 4.29
N VAL A 8 -20.18 5.98 4.93
CA VAL A 8 -19.43 7.10 4.33
C VAL A 8 -18.43 6.62 3.28
N ILE A 9 -17.80 5.46 3.46
CA ILE A 9 -16.95 4.85 2.43
C ILE A 9 -17.78 4.37 1.22
N LEU A 10 -18.97 3.81 1.45
CA LEU A 10 -19.88 3.41 0.37
C LEU A 10 -20.50 4.62 -0.35
N LEU A 11 -20.76 5.73 0.37
CA LEU A 11 -21.25 6.98 -0.21
C LEU A 11 -20.14 7.74 -0.96
N SER A 12 -18.88 7.63 -0.50
CA SER A 12 -17.70 8.12 -1.21
C SER A 12 -17.41 7.34 -2.49
N LEU A 13 -17.78 6.05 -2.56
CA LEU A 13 -17.67 5.24 -3.78
C LEU A 13 -18.76 5.57 -4.82
N ILE A 14 -19.90 6.13 -4.39
CA ILE A 14 -21.02 6.49 -5.28
C ILE A 14 -20.87 7.92 -5.83
N PHE A 15 -20.02 8.76 -5.23
CA PHE A 15 -19.76 10.14 -5.69
C PHE A 15 -18.67 10.26 -6.77
N ILE A 16 -18.05 9.16 -7.22
CA ILE A 16 -17.05 9.16 -8.30
C ILE A 16 -17.71 8.90 -9.68
N SER A 17 -18.99 8.51 -9.73
CA SER A 17 -19.72 8.26 -10.98
C SER A 17 -20.63 9.42 -11.39
N THR A 18 -20.14 10.65 -11.31
CA THR A 18 -20.54 11.72 -12.24
C THR A 18 -19.35 11.94 -13.14
N ALA A 19 -19.15 11.00 -14.08
CA ALA A 19 -18.44 11.35 -15.30
C ALA A 19 -19.21 12.55 -15.86
N CYS A 20 -18.52 13.70 -15.93
CA CYS A 20 -18.94 14.77 -16.80
C CYS A 20 -19.09 14.10 -18.17
N THR A 21 -20.31 13.83 -18.61
CA THR A 21 -20.54 13.52 -20.01
C THR A 21 -20.20 14.81 -20.72
N ASP A 22 -18.97 14.87 -21.23
CA ASP A 22 -18.62 15.89 -22.20
C ASP A 22 -19.63 15.72 -23.33
N ASP A 23 -20.37 16.77 -23.69
CA ASP A 23 -21.35 16.74 -24.78
C ASP A 23 -20.67 16.57 -26.16
N ARG A 24 -19.34 16.38 -26.16
CA ARG A 24 -18.49 16.14 -27.31
C ARG A 24 -17.93 14.71 -27.29
N SER A 25 -17.87 14.08 -28.45
CA SER A 25 -17.24 12.79 -28.71
C SER A 25 -16.51 12.80 -30.04
N PHE A 26 -15.52 11.94 -30.23
CA PHE A 26 -14.86 11.77 -31.51
C PHE A 26 -14.57 10.28 -31.75
N SER A 27 -14.32 9.93 -33.01
CA SER A 27 -13.88 8.59 -33.41
C SER A 27 -12.73 8.69 -34.43
N ILE A 28 -11.86 7.68 -34.41
CA ILE A 28 -10.84 7.47 -35.44
C ILE A 28 -11.36 6.36 -36.34
N ASP A 29 -11.82 6.75 -37.52
CA ASP A 29 -12.60 5.88 -38.42
C ASP A 29 -11.71 5.03 -39.33
N GLU A 30 -10.53 5.54 -39.69
CA GLU A 30 -9.58 4.84 -40.57
C GLU A 30 -8.16 5.32 -40.26
N VAL A 31 -7.21 4.39 -40.22
CA VAL A 31 -5.78 4.69 -40.05
C VAL A 31 -4.98 3.94 -41.10
N THR A 32 -4.33 4.68 -42.01
CA THR A 32 -3.42 4.09 -43.00
C THR A 32 -2.01 4.60 -42.78
N ILE A 33 -1.09 3.69 -42.45
CA ILE A 33 0.32 4.00 -42.22
C ILE A 33 1.17 3.40 -43.34
N ASP A 34 2.10 4.21 -43.81
CA ASP A 34 3.17 3.80 -44.70
C ASP A 34 4.52 4.13 -44.06
N ALA A 35 5.33 3.10 -43.84
CA ALA A 35 6.62 3.20 -43.19
C ALA A 35 7.72 2.64 -44.09
N GLN A 36 8.62 3.52 -44.54
CA GLN A 36 9.75 3.18 -45.41
C GLN A 36 11.05 3.18 -44.62
N ILE A 37 11.66 2.01 -44.48
CA ILE A 37 12.99 1.85 -43.90
C ILE A 37 14.03 2.35 -44.91
N GLN A 38 14.93 3.19 -44.44
CA GLN A 38 16.00 3.80 -45.23
C GLN A 38 17.31 3.00 -45.11
N LYS A 39 18.23 3.26 -46.04
CA LYS A 39 19.53 2.56 -46.10
C LYS A 39 20.44 2.84 -44.90
N ASP A 40 20.19 3.91 -44.16
CA ASP A 40 20.91 4.28 -42.93
C ASP A 40 20.28 3.69 -41.65
N GLY A 41 19.14 3.00 -41.77
CA GLY A 41 18.41 2.40 -40.65
C GLY A 41 17.35 3.29 -40.01
N SER A 42 17.21 4.55 -40.44
CA SER A 42 16.05 5.38 -40.11
C SER A 42 14.79 4.87 -40.82
N MET A 43 13.62 5.17 -40.27
CA MET A 43 12.33 4.81 -40.86
C MET A 43 11.51 6.07 -41.10
N HIS A 44 11.22 6.39 -42.36
CA HIS A 44 10.34 7.48 -42.72
C HIS A 44 8.89 7.00 -42.63
N VAL A 45 8.10 7.61 -41.77
CA VAL A 45 6.72 7.22 -41.48
C VAL A 45 5.75 8.28 -41.97
N ARG A 46 4.68 7.83 -42.62
CA ARG A 46 3.54 8.64 -43.06
C ARG A 46 2.26 8.01 -42.55
N GLU A 47 1.55 8.70 -41.69
CA GLU A 47 0.30 8.21 -41.08
C GLU A 47 -0.86 9.07 -41.53
N LEU A 48 -1.88 8.46 -42.13
CA LEU A 48 -3.11 9.12 -42.52
C LEU A 48 -4.23 8.68 -41.58
N PHE A 49 -4.72 9.61 -40.77
CA PHE A 49 -5.83 9.40 -39.86
C PHE A 49 -7.08 10.08 -40.38
N THR A 50 -8.23 9.41 -40.27
CA THR A 50 -9.55 10.00 -40.53
C THR A 50 -10.33 10.09 -39.23
N TYR A 51 -10.64 11.31 -38.80
CA TYR A 51 -11.37 11.59 -37.57
C TYR A 51 -12.79 12.03 -37.88
N THR A 52 -13.75 11.60 -37.06
CA THR A 52 -15.11 12.17 -37.01
C THR A 52 -15.36 12.81 -35.65
N PHE A 53 -15.59 14.12 -35.64
CA PHE A 53 -15.85 14.91 -34.44
C PHE A 53 -17.35 15.18 -34.28
N ASN A 54 -17.88 15.00 -33.08
CA ASN A 54 -19.19 15.48 -32.65
C ASN A 54 -18.97 16.42 -31.45
N GLY A 55 -19.28 17.71 -31.60
CA GLY A 55 -18.86 18.76 -30.67
C GLY A 55 -17.62 19.53 -31.15
N SER A 56 -17.12 20.45 -30.32
CA SER A 56 -16.01 21.35 -30.66
C SER A 56 -14.69 20.90 -30.02
N TYR A 57 -13.64 20.88 -30.84
CA TYR A 57 -12.27 20.50 -30.49
C TYR A 57 -11.29 21.53 -31.05
N GLU A 58 -10.19 21.76 -30.32
CA GLU A 58 -9.10 22.65 -30.70
C GLU A 58 -8.07 21.93 -31.59
N GLY A 59 -8.00 20.59 -31.50
CA GLY A 59 -7.06 19.80 -32.27
C GLY A 59 -7.05 18.31 -31.97
N MET A 60 -5.99 17.65 -32.43
CA MET A 60 -5.72 16.23 -32.22
C MET A 60 -4.41 16.02 -31.46
N THR A 61 -4.31 14.93 -30.71
CA THR A 61 -3.04 14.48 -30.13
C THR A 61 -2.50 13.26 -30.84
N ARG A 62 -1.17 13.18 -30.95
CA ARG A 62 -0.44 11.99 -31.39
C ARG A 62 0.78 11.81 -30.49
N SER A 63 0.74 10.83 -29.61
CA SER A 63 1.89 10.45 -28.78
C SER A 63 2.77 9.47 -29.55
N ILE A 64 4.09 9.63 -29.52
CA ILE A 64 5.04 8.73 -30.17
C ILE A 64 6.25 8.55 -29.23
N GLU A 65 6.29 7.44 -28.51
CA GLU A 65 7.36 7.04 -27.59
C GLU A 65 8.60 6.54 -28.34
N SER A 66 9.18 7.34 -29.24
CA SER A 66 10.39 6.99 -29.99
C SER A 66 11.25 8.22 -30.27
N ASP A 67 12.49 8.00 -30.74
CA ASP A 67 13.33 9.11 -31.19
C ASP A 67 12.82 9.62 -32.55
N VAL A 68 11.88 10.56 -32.49
CA VAL A 68 11.25 11.18 -33.65
C VAL A 68 12.03 12.41 -34.11
N LYS A 69 12.15 12.56 -35.42
CA LYS A 69 12.72 13.73 -36.10
C LYS A 69 11.77 14.22 -37.18
N ASN A 70 11.83 15.52 -37.46
CA ASN A 70 11.12 16.15 -38.58
C ASN A 70 9.61 15.90 -38.59
N PHE A 71 8.94 15.97 -37.42
CA PHE A 71 7.48 15.81 -37.35
C PHE A 71 6.77 16.96 -38.07
N ASN A 72 5.88 16.62 -39.00
CA ASN A 72 5.03 17.56 -39.74
C ASN A 72 3.61 17.01 -39.84
N ALA A 73 2.61 17.89 -39.75
CA ALA A 73 1.20 17.55 -39.88
C ALA A 73 0.53 18.38 -41.00
N TYR A 74 -0.34 17.74 -41.78
CA TYR A 74 -1.01 18.35 -42.92
C TYR A 74 -2.48 17.97 -42.99
N LEU A 75 -3.35 18.91 -43.35
CA LEU A 75 -4.75 18.62 -43.69
C LEU A 75 -4.82 18.07 -45.12
N THR A 76 -5.63 17.03 -45.35
CA THR A 76 -5.75 16.40 -46.68
C THR A 76 -7.13 15.83 -46.95
N ASP A 77 -7.59 15.91 -48.20
CA ASP A 77 -8.75 15.16 -48.72
C ASP A 77 -8.33 13.81 -49.35
N GLY A 78 -7.03 13.55 -49.43
CA GLY A 78 -6.46 12.34 -50.01
C GLY A 78 -6.71 11.12 -49.12
N LYS A 79 -7.04 9.99 -49.74
CA LYS A 79 -7.20 8.69 -49.08
C LYS A 79 -5.96 7.80 -49.11
N ASP A 80 -4.83 8.35 -49.54
CA ASP A 80 -3.58 7.63 -49.71
C ASP A 80 -2.48 8.37 -48.93
N PRO A 81 -1.80 7.71 -47.98
CA PRO A 81 -0.73 8.32 -47.22
C PRO A 81 0.45 8.74 -48.11
N SER A 82 0.55 8.29 -49.37
CA SER A 82 1.61 8.66 -50.31
C SER A 82 1.40 9.99 -51.06
N VAL A 83 0.28 10.70 -50.84
CA VAL A 83 -0.05 11.98 -51.48
C VAL A 83 1.08 13.02 -51.41
N SER A 84 1.28 13.85 -52.43
CA SER A 84 2.33 14.90 -52.37
C SER A 84 1.97 15.96 -51.30
N THR A 85 2.95 16.32 -50.46
CA THR A 85 2.79 17.35 -49.41
C THR A 85 3.03 18.78 -49.91
N GLU A 86 3.55 18.96 -51.12
CA GLU A 86 3.94 20.29 -51.65
C GLU A 86 2.80 21.32 -51.71
N ASN A 87 1.54 20.86 -51.78
CA ASN A 87 0.36 21.71 -51.88
C ASN A 87 -0.67 21.45 -50.77
N LEU A 88 -0.27 20.79 -49.68
CA LEU A 88 -1.17 20.57 -48.54
C LEU A 88 -1.05 21.70 -47.52
N ASP A 89 -2.14 21.98 -46.82
CA ASP A 89 -2.16 22.96 -45.75
C ASP A 89 -1.43 22.39 -44.52
N SER A 90 -0.31 23.00 -44.15
CA SER A 90 0.45 22.64 -42.94
C SER A 90 -0.33 23.04 -41.70
N LEU A 91 -0.38 22.15 -40.71
CA LEU A 91 -0.93 22.40 -39.39
C LEU A 91 0.19 22.76 -38.40
N GLU A 92 -0.16 23.54 -37.38
CA GLU A 92 0.74 23.84 -36.27
C GLU A 92 0.79 22.64 -35.31
N ALA A 93 2.00 22.23 -34.94
CA ALA A 93 2.22 21.10 -34.04
C ALA A 93 3.21 21.51 -32.93
N GLU A 94 2.83 21.28 -31.68
CA GLU A 94 3.66 21.50 -30.49
C GLU A 94 3.95 20.16 -29.81
N GLU A 95 5.19 19.96 -29.36
CA GLU A 95 5.64 18.74 -28.68
C GLU A 95 5.73 18.97 -27.17
N GLU A 96 5.05 18.14 -26.38
CA GLU A 96 5.12 18.10 -24.91
C GLU A 96 5.14 16.64 -24.44
N ASP A 97 6.18 16.24 -23.71
CA ASP A 97 6.37 14.89 -23.15
C ASP A 97 6.04 13.75 -24.14
N ASP A 98 6.76 13.70 -25.28
CA ASP A 98 6.59 12.71 -26.37
C ASP A 98 5.18 12.72 -27.03
N THR A 99 4.37 13.75 -26.77
CA THR A 99 3.05 13.97 -27.35
C THR A 99 3.02 15.20 -28.23
N TYR A 100 2.61 15.02 -29.47
CA TYR A 100 2.36 16.10 -30.41
C TYR A 100 0.90 16.57 -30.27
N GLN A 101 0.71 17.86 -30.01
CA GLN A 101 -0.58 18.55 -30.08
C GLN A 101 -0.68 19.24 -31.44
N ILE A 102 -1.62 18.79 -32.27
CA ILE A 102 -1.83 19.29 -33.64
C ILE A 102 -3.08 20.18 -33.63
N PHE A 103 -2.88 21.49 -33.79
CA PHE A 103 -3.97 22.46 -33.75
C PHE A 103 -4.76 22.47 -35.06
N SER A 104 -6.06 22.16 -34.96
CA SER A 104 -7.00 22.14 -36.08
C SER A 104 -8.43 22.19 -35.54
N ASP A 105 -8.96 23.41 -35.42
CA ASP A 105 -10.32 23.65 -34.94
C ASP A 105 -11.32 22.76 -35.70
N SER A 106 -12.10 21.98 -34.95
CA SER A 106 -13.06 21.03 -35.50
C SER A 106 -14.42 21.17 -34.85
N THR A 107 -15.51 21.17 -35.61
CA THR A 107 -16.87 21.17 -35.04
C THR A 107 -17.86 20.38 -35.89
N ASN A 108 -18.32 19.24 -35.38
CA ASN A 108 -19.32 18.38 -36.04
C ASN A 108 -18.94 18.04 -37.49
N GLU A 109 -17.71 17.58 -37.71
CA GLU A 109 -17.16 17.32 -39.04
C GLU A 109 -16.26 16.08 -39.07
N THR A 110 -16.03 15.57 -40.28
CA THR A 110 -15.04 14.52 -40.54
C THR A 110 -13.87 15.13 -41.31
N LYS A 111 -12.64 14.88 -40.86
CA LYS A 111 -11.42 15.35 -41.53
C LYS A 111 -10.32 14.31 -41.53
N SER A 112 -9.47 14.35 -42.56
CA SER A 112 -8.28 13.50 -42.64
C SER A 112 -7.01 14.32 -42.48
N VAL A 113 -6.08 13.77 -41.70
CA VAL A 113 -4.83 14.45 -41.34
C VAL A 113 -3.67 13.50 -41.59
N LEU A 114 -2.66 14.02 -42.28
CA LEU A 114 -1.44 13.31 -42.63
C LEU A 114 -0.31 13.75 -41.71
N TYR A 115 0.24 12.82 -40.95
CA TYR A 115 1.47 12.99 -40.19
C TYR A 115 2.64 12.44 -40.99
N SER A 116 3.79 13.12 -40.96
CA SER A 116 5.03 12.67 -41.60
C SER A 116 6.21 12.97 -40.70
N TYR A 117 7.02 11.96 -40.42
CA TYR A 117 8.14 12.04 -39.50
C TYR A 117 9.17 10.94 -39.75
N ASP A 118 10.36 11.07 -39.18
CA ASP A 118 11.41 10.06 -39.22
C ASP A 118 11.60 9.44 -37.83
N VAL A 119 11.71 8.12 -37.76
CA VAL A 119 12.00 7.36 -36.54
C VAL A 119 13.44 6.84 -36.62
N GLU A 120 14.21 7.08 -35.56
CA GLU A 120 15.58 6.59 -35.44
C GLU A 120 15.70 5.49 -34.35
N GLY A 121 16.70 4.61 -34.52
CA GLY A 121 17.10 3.65 -33.46
C GLY A 121 16.29 2.35 -33.34
N SER A 122 15.22 2.16 -34.14
CA SER A 122 14.36 0.96 -34.07
C SER A 122 14.94 -0.27 -34.80
N VAL A 123 15.89 -0.07 -35.71
CA VAL A 123 16.54 -1.14 -36.49
C VAL A 123 17.88 -1.52 -35.86
N LYS A 124 18.14 -2.83 -35.73
CA LYS A 124 19.46 -3.37 -35.35
C LYS A 124 20.07 -4.13 -36.52
N LYS A 125 21.29 -3.78 -36.92
CA LYS A 125 22.03 -4.44 -38.01
C LYS A 125 23.01 -5.48 -37.48
N TYR A 126 22.86 -6.73 -37.91
CA TYR A 126 23.80 -7.84 -37.73
C TYR A 126 24.53 -8.16 -39.04
N SER A 127 25.40 -9.17 -39.04
CA SER A 127 26.20 -9.53 -40.22
C SER A 127 25.41 -10.20 -41.34
N ASP A 128 24.31 -10.87 -41.01
CA ASP A 128 23.40 -11.55 -41.94
C ASP A 128 22.09 -10.78 -42.11
N VAL A 129 21.45 -10.35 -41.01
CA VAL A 129 20.12 -9.74 -41.02
C VAL A 129 20.04 -8.38 -40.32
N ALA A 130 19.04 -7.59 -40.69
CA ALA A 130 18.54 -6.45 -39.95
C ALA A 130 17.27 -6.86 -39.17
N ASP A 131 17.19 -6.51 -37.89
CA ASP A 131 16.08 -6.81 -36.97
C ASP A 131 15.40 -5.51 -36.56
N LEU A 132 14.22 -5.24 -37.10
CA LEU A 132 13.35 -4.14 -36.71
C LEU A 132 12.29 -4.67 -35.74
N LYS A 133 12.13 -3.99 -34.60
CA LYS A 133 11.01 -4.19 -33.69
C LYS A 133 10.34 -2.85 -33.46
N TYR A 134 9.08 -2.72 -33.84
CA TYR A 134 8.36 -1.44 -33.73
C TYR A 134 6.86 -1.66 -33.52
N ALA A 135 6.28 -0.91 -32.58
CA ALA A 135 4.84 -0.80 -32.37
C ALA A 135 4.42 0.62 -32.75
N PHE A 136 3.48 0.76 -33.68
CA PHE A 136 2.91 2.07 -34.05
C PHE A 136 1.90 2.56 -33.00
N PHE A 137 1.27 1.60 -32.31
CA PHE A 137 0.31 1.78 -31.23
C PHE A 137 0.59 0.72 -30.16
N ASP A 138 0.50 1.11 -28.90
CA ASP A 138 0.76 0.28 -27.71
C ASP A 138 -0.33 0.46 -26.64
N ASP A 139 -0.06 -0.04 -25.43
CA ASP A 139 -1.00 0.01 -24.31
C ASP A 139 -1.26 1.44 -23.77
N SER A 140 -0.51 2.44 -24.23
CA SER A 140 -0.76 3.86 -23.96
C SER A 140 -1.87 4.46 -24.83
N ASN A 141 -2.29 3.78 -25.91
CA ASN A 141 -3.30 4.30 -26.81
C ASN A 141 -4.69 4.36 -26.16
N GLU A 142 -5.22 5.57 -25.98
CA GLU A 142 -6.47 5.80 -25.23
C GLU A 142 -7.74 5.67 -26.09
N THR A 143 -7.62 5.59 -27.42
CA THR A 143 -8.77 5.63 -28.36
C THR A 143 -8.81 4.40 -29.25
N ASP A 144 -10.00 3.82 -29.45
CA ASP A 144 -10.22 2.74 -30.43
C ASP A 144 -9.89 3.22 -31.85
N LEU A 145 -9.12 2.41 -32.60
CA LEU A 145 -8.77 2.68 -33.99
C LEU A 145 -9.52 1.72 -34.91
N ASN A 146 -10.37 2.26 -35.78
CA ASN A 146 -11.10 1.48 -36.77
C ASN A 146 -10.30 1.37 -38.07
N ASP A 147 -10.42 0.23 -38.76
CA ASP A 147 -9.85 -0.04 -40.09
C ASP A 147 -8.37 0.40 -40.21
N VAL A 148 -7.50 -0.24 -39.44
CA VAL A 148 -6.06 0.02 -39.42
C VAL A 148 -5.35 -0.78 -40.51
N THR A 149 -4.60 -0.09 -41.36
CA THR A 149 -3.69 -0.70 -42.35
C THR A 149 -2.30 -0.11 -42.20
N ILE A 150 -1.29 -0.95 -41.98
CA ILE A 150 0.12 -0.53 -41.88
C ILE A 150 0.92 -1.25 -42.95
N THR A 151 1.68 -0.50 -43.74
CA THR A 151 2.59 -1.03 -44.75
C THR A 151 4.02 -0.68 -44.38
N LEU A 152 4.84 -1.71 -44.12
CA LEU A 152 6.24 -1.58 -43.76
C LEU A 152 7.13 -2.03 -44.91
N ARG A 153 8.00 -1.16 -45.40
CA ARG A 153 8.78 -1.37 -46.62
C ARG A 153 10.29 -1.36 -46.32
N PRO A 154 11.03 -2.43 -46.67
CA PRO A 154 12.49 -2.42 -46.56
C PRO A 154 13.12 -1.56 -47.68
N PRO A 155 14.42 -1.23 -47.60
CA PRO A 155 15.07 -0.33 -48.56
C PRO A 155 15.05 -0.83 -50.02
N GLU A 156 15.09 -2.15 -50.26
CA GLU A 156 15.15 -2.73 -51.61
C GLU A 156 13.93 -3.61 -51.98
N GLY A 157 12.84 -3.54 -51.20
CA GLY A 157 11.60 -4.30 -51.43
C GLY A 157 11.64 -5.78 -50.98
N THR A 158 10.59 -6.55 -51.31
CA THR A 158 10.45 -7.99 -50.95
C THR A 158 11.08 -8.97 -51.96
N GLY A 159 11.84 -8.46 -52.93
CA GLY A 159 12.50 -9.29 -53.95
C GLY A 159 13.68 -10.12 -53.44
N ALA A 160 14.11 -9.91 -52.19
CA ALA A 160 15.19 -10.66 -51.57
C ALA A 160 14.64 -11.93 -50.89
N GLU A 161 15.28 -13.08 -51.16
CA GLU A 161 15.11 -14.28 -50.34
C GLU A 161 15.47 -13.95 -48.87
N ASN A 162 14.85 -14.64 -47.90
CA ASN A 162 15.13 -14.52 -46.45
C ASN A 162 14.56 -13.26 -45.76
N GLN A 163 13.27 -12.99 -45.94
CA GLN A 163 12.52 -12.04 -45.10
C GLN A 163 11.58 -12.79 -44.16
N HIS A 164 11.56 -12.40 -42.89
CA HIS A 164 10.71 -12.99 -41.86
C HIS A 164 9.97 -11.88 -41.12
N PHE A 165 8.73 -12.14 -40.74
CA PHE A 165 7.91 -11.18 -40.02
C PHE A 165 7.06 -11.88 -38.97
N PHE A 166 6.94 -11.24 -37.80
CA PHE A 166 6.22 -11.75 -36.64
C PHE A 166 5.37 -10.62 -36.07
N LEU A 167 4.17 -10.97 -35.63
CA LEU A 167 3.26 -10.07 -34.94
C LEU A 167 3.18 -10.52 -33.49
N HIS A 168 3.45 -9.62 -32.56
CA HIS A 168 3.39 -9.88 -31.12
C HIS A 168 2.24 -9.09 -30.49
N GLU A 169 1.64 -9.69 -29.46
CA GLU A 169 0.66 -9.06 -28.57
C GLU A 169 -0.66 -8.60 -29.21
N ASP A 170 -0.89 -8.95 -30.48
CA ASP A 170 -2.13 -8.65 -31.22
C ASP A 170 -2.79 -9.92 -31.78
N ASN A 171 -4.01 -10.19 -31.31
CA ASN A 171 -4.85 -11.32 -31.72
C ASN A 171 -5.89 -10.98 -32.81
N THR A 172 -6.14 -9.69 -33.09
CA THR A 172 -7.16 -9.24 -34.05
C THR A 172 -6.53 -8.89 -35.41
N GLY A 173 -5.30 -8.40 -35.39
CA GLY A 173 -4.52 -8.07 -36.57
C GLY A 173 -4.05 -9.27 -37.38
N LYS A 174 -3.81 -9.03 -38.67
CA LYS A 174 -3.23 -10.01 -39.59
C LYS A 174 -2.05 -9.41 -40.30
N LEU A 175 -0.92 -10.10 -40.22
CA LEU A 175 0.32 -9.75 -40.92
C LEU A 175 0.46 -10.61 -42.18
N SER A 176 0.79 -9.99 -43.31
CA SER A 176 0.90 -10.65 -44.60
C SER A 176 2.03 -10.07 -45.44
N ALA A 177 2.65 -10.90 -46.29
CA ALA A 177 3.63 -10.43 -47.26
C ALA A 177 2.93 -9.67 -48.40
N SER A 178 3.55 -8.58 -48.85
CA SER A 178 3.13 -7.74 -49.98
C SER A 178 4.25 -7.65 -51.02
N GLU A 179 3.95 -7.18 -52.24
CA GLU A 179 4.95 -7.00 -53.32
C GLU A 179 6.08 -6.02 -52.98
N ASN A 180 5.87 -5.15 -51.98
CA ASN A 180 6.82 -4.10 -51.61
C ASN A 180 7.19 -4.09 -50.11
N GLY A 181 6.81 -5.11 -49.34
CA GLY A 181 7.05 -5.14 -47.89
C GLY A 181 6.11 -6.06 -47.13
N VAL A 182 5.83 -5.70 -45.89
CA VAL A 182 4.89 -6.38 -45.00
C VAL A 182 3.66 -5.51 -44.81
N GLN A 183 2.48 -6.11 -44.88
CA GLN A 183 1.21 -5.44 -44.65
C GLN A 183 0.49 -6.03 -43.44
N TYR A 184 0.21 -5.16 -42.49
CA TYR A 184 -0.64 -5.41 -41.32
C TYR A 184 -2.04 -4.84 -41.57
N LYS A 185 -3.07 -5.59 -41.19
CA LYS A 185 -4.47 -5.15 -41.22
C LYS A 185 -5.22 -5.56 -39.96
N SER A 186 -5.97 -4.63 -39.38
CA SER A 186 -6.96 -4.90 -38.34
C SER A 186 -8.23 -4.11 -38.60
N SER A 187 -9.40 -4.73 -38.40
CA SER A 187 -10.68 -4.00 -38.49
C SER A 187 -10.93 -3.11 -37.28
N LEU A 188 -10.39 -3.49 -36.12
CA LEU A 188 -10.51 -2.76 -34.87
C LEU A 188 -9.28 -3.07 -34.00
N LEU A 189 -8.52 -2.04 -33.67
CA LEU A 189 -7.51 -2.08 -32.62
C LEU A 189 -8.09 -1.33 -31.41
N GLU A 190 -8.42 -2.08 -30.36
CA GLU A 190 -9.03 -1.53 -29.14
C GLU A 190 -8.02 -0.66 -28.37
N ALA A 191 -8.51 0.38 -27.69
CA ALA A 191 -7.71 1.17 -26.77
C ALA A 191 -6.96 0.28 -25.77
N GLY A 192 -5.69 0.58 -25.52
CA GLY A 192 -4.81 -0.20 -24.65
C GLY A 192 -4.26 -1.51 -25.26
N SER A 193 -4.43 -1.74 -26.57
CA SER A 193 -3.87 -2.92 -27.26
C SER A 193 -2.47 -2.64 -27.82
N ASN A 194 -1.55 -3.59 -27.66
CA ASN A 194 -0.22 -3.53 -28.26
C ASN A 194 -0.17 -4.31 -29.59
N SER A 195 0.42 -3.70 -30.63
CA SER A 195 0.62 -4.36 -31.93
C SER A 195 2.07 -4.22 -32.38
N GLN A 196 2.98 -4.92 -31.70
CA GLN A 196 4.41 -4.89 -32.05
C GLN A 196 4.69 -5.77 -33.27
N ILE A 197 5.26 -5.17 -34.30
CA ILE A 197 5.72 -5.86 -35.50
C ILE A 197 7.23 -6.08 -35.38
N ARG A 198 7.66 -7.33 -35.53
CA ARG A 198 9.06 -7.68 -35.75
C ARG A 198 9.28 -7.99 -37.22
N PHE A 199 10.15 -7.24 -37.88
CA PHE A 199 10.48 -7.44 -39.28
C PHE A 199 11.97 -7.67 -39.47
N VAL A 200 12.32 -8.80 -40.09
CA VAL A 200 13.69 -9.27 -40.27
C VAL A 200 13.96 -9.38 -41.76
N PHE A 201 14.99 -8.68 -42.24
CA PHE A 201 15.34 -8.61 -43.65
C PHE A 201 16.86 -8.60 -43.86
N PRO A 202 17.37 -8.86 -45.09
CA PRO A 202 18.79 -8.92 -45.35
C PRO A 202 19.56 -7.65 -44.97
N SER A 203 20.68 -7.80 -44.26
CA SER A 203 21.48 -6.68 -43.73
C SER A 203 22.20 -5.86 -44.80
N ASP A 204 22.39 -6.43 -46.00
CA ASP A 204 23.05 -5.80 -47.15
C ASP A 204 22.26 -4.61 -47.71
N GLN A 205 20.94 -4.55 -47.44
CA GLN A 205 20.09 -3.42 -47.80
C GLN A 205 20.42 -2.15 -46.99
N LEU A 206 20.99 -2.29 -45.78
CA LEU A 206 21.35 -1.18 -44.90
C LEU A 206 22.78 -0.66 -45.17
N THR A 207 23.04 -0.23 -46.40
CA THR A 207 24.40 0.20 -46.83
C THR A 207 24.96 1.43 -46.09
N GLY A 208 24.10 2.24 -45.46
CA GLY A 208 24.47 3.44 -44.71
C GLY A 208 24.62 3.25 -43.20
N MET A 209 24.40 2.03 -42.70
CA MET A 209 24.43 1.70 -41.27
C MET A 209 25.62 0.80 -40.94
N GLU A 210 26.38 1.13 -39.90
CA GLU A 210 27.41 0.24 -39.34
C GLU A 210 26.77 -0.93 -38.57
N ALA A 211 27.38 -2.12 -38.63
CA ALA A 211 26.84 -3.28 -37.92
C ALA A 211 26.91 -3.06 -36.40
N ASN A 212 25.80 -3.27 -35.69
CA ASN A 212 25.75 -3.18 -34.23
C ASN A 212 26.61 -4.29 -33.59
N ARG A 213 26.64 -5.48 -34.22
CA ARG A 213 27.47 -6.64 -33.83
C ARG A 213 27.84 -7.47 -35.06
N ASP A 214 29.07 -7.95 -35.10
CA ASP A 214 29.60 -8.81 -36.19
C ASP A 214 29.36 -10.30 -35.87
N ASN A 215 28.08 -10.67 -35.81
CA ASN A 215 27.66 -12.05 -35.58
C ASN A 215 26.35 -12.36 -36.31
N ASN A 216 26.25 -13.56 -36.89
CA ASN A 216 25.04 -14.01 -37.55
C ASN A 216 23.93 -14.23 -36.52
N MET A 217 22.73 -13.69 -36.79
CA MET A 217 21.60 -13.77 -35.89
C MET A 217 20.34 -14.41 -36.43
N GLU A 218 20.22 -14.66 -37.73
CA GLU A 218 18.99 -15.17 -38.34
C GLU A 218 18.48 -16.44 -37.65
N ASP A 219 19.33 -17.47 -37.55
CA ASP A 219 18.95 -18.76 -36.93
C ASP A 219 18.53 -18.63 -35.46
N THR A 220 19.14 -17.69 -34.72
CA THR A 220 18.79 -17.50 -33.31
C THR A 220 17.46 -16.78 -33.16
N ILE A 221 17.20 -15.79 -34.03
CA ILE A 221 15.91 -15.08 -34.08
C ILE A 221 14.80 -16.09 -34.39
N LEU A 222 14.97 -16.91 -35.43
CA LEU A 222 13.97 -17.92 -35.82
C LEU A 222 13.75 -18.95 -34.71
N ALA A 223 14.81 -19.39 -34.03
CA ALA A 223 14.68 -20.29 -32.89
C ALA A 223 13.93 -19.67 -31.71
N GLU A 224 14.15 -18.38 -31.42
CA GLU A 224 13.42 -17.64 -30.38
C GLU A 224 11.93 -17.53 -30.70
N GLU A 225 11.59 -17.19 -31.96
CA GLU A 225 10.20 -17.08 -32.42
C GLU A 225 9.47 -18.42 -32.41
N GLN A 226 10.15 -19.49 -32.83
CA GLN A 226 9.58 -20.83 -32.75
C GLN A 226 9.30 -21.24 -31.30
N GLU A 227 10.23 -20.94 -30.38
CA GLU A 227 10.07 -21.22 -28.95
C GLU A 227 8.87 -20.47 -28.34
N LEU A 228 8.65 -19.21 -28.75
CA LEU A 228 7.49 -18.42 -28.34
C LEU A 228 6.17 -18.99 -28.88
N ALA A 229 6.14 -19.39 -30.16
CA ALA A 229 4.97 -20.01 -30.78
C ALA A 229 4.58 -21.34 -30.10
N GLU A 230 5.56 -22.22 -29.84
CA GLU A 230 5.32 -23.49 -29.14
C GLU A 230 4.80 -23.29 -27.70
N ARG A 231 5.26 -22.23 -27.01
CA ARG A 231 4.72 -21.85 -25.70
C ARG A 231 3.29 -21.34 -25.80
N ALA A 232 3.00 -20.46 -26.75
CA ALA A 232 1.65 -19.93 -26.95
C ALA A 232 0.64 -21.06 -27.20
N GLU A 233 0.99 -22.05 -28.04
CA GLU A 233 0.14 -23.22 -28.31
C GLU A 233 -0.08 -24.10 -27.07
N SER A 234 0.94 -24.23 -26.21
CA SER A 234 0.89 -25.10 -25.02
C SER A 234 0.49 -24.39 -23.73
N LEU A 235 0.33 -23.06 -23.75
CA LEU A 235 0.08 -22.21 -22.59
C LEU A 235 -1.15 -22.67 -21.80
N ALA A 236 -2.30 -22.75 -22.46
CA ALA A 236 -3.56 -23.16 -21.84
C ALA A 236 -3.49 -24.55 -21.21
N LEU A 237 -2.80 -25.50 -21.87
CA LEU A 237 -2.62 -26.86 -21.35
C LEU A 237 -1.70 -26.87 -20.12
N ASN A 238 -0.59 -26.12 -20.16
CA ASN A 238 0.36 -26.04 -19.05
C ASN A 238 -0.21 -25.28 -17.85
N MET A 239 -1.03 -24.25 -18.08
CA MET A 239 -1.77 -23.52 -17.05
C MET A 239 -2.84 -24.40 -16.38
N SER A 240 -3.55 -25.22 -17.17
CA SER A 240 -4.51 -26.20 -16.64
C SER A 240 -3.84 -27.25 -15.75
N ARG A 241 -2.61 -27.69 -16.09
CA ARG A 241 -1.84 -28.67 -15.29
C ARG A 241 -1.43 -28.14 -13.91
N ILE A 242 -1.10 -26.86 -13.78
CA ILE A 242 -0.66 -26.28 -12.49
C ILE A 242 -1.83 -25.82 -11.61
N THR A 243 -2.99 -25.53 -12.20
CA THR A 243 -4.22 -25.15 -11.49
C THR A 243 -4.56 -26.02 -10.27
N PRO A 244 -4.57 -27.37 -10.33
CA PRO A 244 -4.85 -28.20 -9.15
C PRO A 244 -3.80 -28.04 -8.04
N VAL A 245 -2.54 -27.76 -8.37
CA VAL A 245 -1.48 -27.51 -7.39
C VAL A 245 -1.76 -26.20 -6.64
N VAL A 246 -2.09 -25.13 -7.36
CA VAL A 246 -2.45 -23.83 -6.76
C VAL A 246 -3.67 -23.98 -5.84
N LEU A 247 -4.68 -24.73 -6.26
CA LEU A 247 -5.87 -25.02 -5.42
C LEU A 247 -5.52 -25.78 -4.13
N ILE A 248 -4.62 -26.77 -4.21
CA ILE A 248 -4.15 -27.50 -3.02
C ILE A 248 -3.41 -26.54 -2.08
N LEU A 249 -2.55 -25.66 -2.60
CA LEU A 249 -1.82 -24.66 -1.81
C LEU A 249 -2.77 -23.67 -1.13
N LEU A 250 -3.78 -23.18 -1.83
CA LEU A 250 -4.85 -22.34 -1.26
C LEU A 250 -5.62 -23.07 -0.16
N GLY A 251 -5.97 -24.35 -0.38
CA GLY A 251 -6.63 -25.18 0.63
C GLY A 251 -5.78 -25.37 1.88
N LEU A 252 -4.49 -25.67 1.72
CA LEU A 252 -3.54 -25.80 2.83
C LEU A 252 -3.36 -24.48 3.59
N LEU A 253 -3.28 -23.36 2.88
CA LEU A 253 -3.21 -22.03 3.46
C LEU A 253 -4.47 -21.70 4.29
N ALA A 254 -5.65 -22.00 3.76
CA ALA A 254 -6.93 -21.79 4.45
C ALA A 254 -7.04 -22.67 5.71
N ILE A 255 -6.71 -23.96 5.61
CA ILE A 255 -6.70 -24.90 6.75
C ILE A 255 -5.69 -24.46 7.80
N GLY A 256 -4.47 -24.10 7.39
CA GLY A 256 -3.41 -23.62 8.27
C GLY A 256 -3.80 -22.33 9.00
N SER A 257 -4.42 -21.39 8.29
CA SER A 257 -4.93 -20.13 8.86
C SER A 257 -6.07 -20.37 9.85
N LEU A 258 -7.02 -21.26 9.51
CA LEU A 258 -8.12 -21.64 10.41
C LEU A 258 -7.60 -22.36 11.66
N PHE A 259 -6.66 -23.29 11.49
CA PHE A 259 -5.99 -23.97 12.59
C PHE A 259 -5.32 -22.96 13.53
N MET A 260 -4.59 -21.98 12.98
CA MET A 260 -3.94 -20.92 13.75
C MET A 260 -4.93 -19.98 14.44
N PHE A 261 -6.06 -19.67 13.80
CA PHE A 261 -7.12 -18.89 14.41
C PHE A 261 -7.76 -19.61 15.61
N ILE A 262 -8.03 -20.92 15.47
CA ILE A 262 -8.59 -21.74 16.56
C ILE A 262 -7.56 -21.93 17.66
N PHE A 263 -6.35 -22.39 17.34
CA PHE A 263 -5.26 -22.73 18.26
C PHE A 263 -4.31 -21.56 18.55
N HIS A 264 -4.79 -20.33 18.41
CA HIS A 264 -3.97 -19.14 18.57
C HIS A 264 -3.22 -19.14 19.92
N PRO A 265 -1.89 -18.99 19.94
CA PRO A 265 -1.09 -19.19 21.16
C PRO A 265 -1.35 -18.12 22.23
N ASN A 266 -1.84 -16.93 21.85
CA ASN A 266 -2.25 -15.91 22.83
C ASN A 266 -3.64 -16.13 23.44
N ARG A 267 -4.41 -17.13 22.99
CA ARG A 267 -5.74 -17.40 23.56
C ARG A 267 -5.60 -18.08 24.91
N TYR A 268 -6.09 -17.42 25.96
CA TYR A 268 -6.23 -18.03 27.28
C TYR A 268 -7.32 -19.12 27.26
N ARG A 269 -7.03 -20.26 27.89
CA ARG A 269 -7.89 -21.46 27.95
C ARG A 269 -8.01 -22.02 29.37
N GLY A 270 -7.63 -21.25 30.39
CA GLY A 270 -7.70 -21.67 31.79
C GLY A 270 -9.09 -21.45 32.39
N SER A 271 -9.17 -21.43 33.73
CA SER A 271 -10.43 -21.21 34.45
C SER A 271 -11.03 -19.84 34.15
N ASN A 272 -12.36 -19.80 34.05
CA ASN A 272 -13.17 -18.60 33.88
C ASN A 272 -13.83 -18.15 35.19
N ASP A 273 -13.24 -18.54 36.32
CA ASP A 273 -13.75 -18.13 37.64
C ASP A 273 -13.57 -16.61 37.80
N ILE A 274 -14.69 -15.89 37.89
CA ILE A 274 -14.71 -14.43 37.83
C ILE A 274 -14.01 -13.83 39.05
N ASP A 275 -14.25 -14.39 40.24
CA ASP A 275 -13.70 -13.87 41.50
C ASP A 275 -12.18 -13.96 41.54
N SER A 276 -11.60 -15.10 41.12
CA SER A 276 -10.15 -15.24 41.05
C SER A 276 -9.51 -14.32 40.01
N LEU A 277 -10.17 -14.06 38.88
CA LEU A 277 -9.70 -13.12 37.87
C LEU A 277 -9.76 -11.68 38.38
N GLN A 278 -10.81 -11.27 39.09
CA GLN A 278 -10.92 -9.95 39.69
C GLN A 278 -9.83 -9.73 40.74
N ARG A 279 -9.64 -10.68 41.67
CA ARG A 279 -8.55 -10.61 42.67
C ARG A 279 -7.16 -10.57 42.02
N LEU A 280 -6.98 -11.23 40.88
CA LEU A 280 -5.73 -11.18 40.14
C LEU A 280 -5.45 -9.77 39.60
N VAL A 281 -6.47 -9.07 39.09
CA VAL A 281 -6.34 -7.67 38.66
C VAL A 281 -6.08 -6.76 39.85
N GLU A 282 -6.88 -6.87 40.92
CA GLU A 282 -6.77 -6.03 42.13
C GLU A 282 -5.40 -6.15 42.83
N LYS A 283 -4.75 -7.32 42.75
CA LYS A 283 -3.40 -7.54 43.30
C LYS A 283 -2.28 -7.01 42.38
N THR A 284 -2.59 -6.68 41.12
CA THR A 284 -1.59 -6.31 40.13
C THR A 284 -1.43 -4.80 40.08
N ASP A 285 -0.18 -4.33 40.13
CA ASP A 285 0.17 -2.91 39.99
C ASP A 285 -0.63 -2.18 38.87
N PRO A 286 -1.34 -1.06 39.16
CA PRO A 286 -2.17 -0.33 38.20
C PRO A 286 -1.41 0.08 36.93
N LEU A 287 -0.15 0.49 37.05
CA LEU A 287 0.69 0.83 35.91
C LEU A 287 0.93 -0.39 35.00
N PHE A 288 1.19 -1.56 35.60
CA PHE A 288 1.35 -2.80 34.84
C PHE A 288 0.03 -3.26 34.18
N VAL A 289 -1.11 -3.06 34.85
CA VAL A 289 -2.44 -3.31 34.28
C VAL A 289 -2.67 -2.42 33.05
N LYS A 290 -2.38 -1.12 33.14
CA LYS A 290 -2.48 -0.18 32.01
C LYS A 290 -1.56 -0.60 30.86
N TYR A 291 -0.31 -0.95 31.14
CA TYR A 291 0.66 -1.43 30.16
C TYR A 291 0.16 -2.68 29.39
N LEU A 292 -0.34 -3.68 30.12
CA LEU A 292 -0.82 -4.92 29.52
C LEU A 292 -2.14 -4.75 28.75
N ASN A 293 -3.02 -3.85 29.21
CA ASN A 293 -4.26 -3.51 28.50
C ASN A 293 -3.95 -2.91 27.11
N ASN A 294 -2.84 -2.17 26.98
CA ASN A 294 -2.39 -1.52 25.74
C ASN A 294 -1.35 -2.34 24.95
N ASP A 295 -1.37 -3.67 25.11
CA ASP A 295 -0.50 -4.62 24.40
C ASP A 295 1.02 -4.46 24.62
N GLY A 296 1.38 -3.89 25.77
CA GLY A 296 2.76 -3.63 26.16
C GLY A 296 3.27 -2.29 25.62
N ARG A 297 2.40 -1.27 25.62
CA ARG A 297 2.72 0.12 25.28
C ARG A 297 2.19 1.03 26.39
N PHE A 298 2.79 2.21 26.53
CA PHE A 298 2.33 3.25 27.43
C PHE A 298 1.69 4.38 26.62
N PRO A 299 0.35 4.47 26.55
CA PRO A 299 -0.30 5.70 26.08
C PRO A 299 0.04 6.87 27.00
N ASP A 300 -0.07 8.10 26.51
CA ASP A 300 0.41 9.30 27.23
C ASP A 300 -0.28 9.50 28.61
N ASP A 301 -1.50 8.97 28.79
CA ASP A 301 -2.22 8.98 30.09
C ASP A 301 -1.70 7.93 31.11
N SER A 302 -0.65 7.17 30.78
CA SER A 302 -0.10 6.12 31.64
C SER A 302 0.54 6.66 32.93
N PHE A 303 0.97 7.93 32.94
CA PHE A 303 1.49 8.56 34.17
C PHE A 303 0.43 8.57 35.28
N ILE A 304 -0.87 8.65 34.96
CA ILE A 304 -1.97 8.56 35.92
C ILE A 304 -1.96 7.19 36.62
N ALA A 305 -1.76 6.11 35.85
CA ALA A 305 -1.61 4.77 36.41
C ALA A 305 -0.34 4.65 37.26
N GLY A 306 0.72 5.38 36.91
CA GLY A 306 1.92 5.56 37.74
C GLY A 306 1.62 6.28 39.07
N LEU A 307 0.83 7.35 39.05
CA LEU A 307 0.41 8.08 40.25
C LEU A 307 -0.49 7.22 41.16
N PHE A 308 -1.43 6.44 40.60
CA PHE A 308 -2.23 5.49 41.37
C PHE A 308 -1.37 4.35 41.95
N SER A 309 -0.40 3.85 41.19
CA SER A 309 0.60 2.89 41.71
C SER A 309 1.38 3.46 42.90
N LEU A 310 1.81 4.72 42.85
CA LEU A 310 2.47 5.39 43.98
C LEU A 310 1.52 5.57 45.18
N LYS A 311 0.25 5.85 44.92
CA LYS A 311 -0.78 6.00 45.95
C LYS A 311 -1.05 4.68 46.68
N GLN A 312 -1.29 3.59 45.95
CA GLN A 312 -1.53 2.26 46.53
C GLN A 312 -0.34 1.74 47.34
N ARG A 313 0.89 2.16 46.98
CA ARG A 313 2.11 1.88 47.75
C ARG A 313 2.35 2.82 48.93
N GLY A 314 1.50 3.83 49.14
CA GLY A 314 1.61 4.79 50.24
C GLY A 314 2.76 5.79 50.09
N ILE A 315 3.25 6.02 48.87
CA ILE A 315 4.34 6.98 48.57
C ILE A 315 3.76 8.39 48.36
N VAL A 316 2.55 8.49 47.81
CA VAL A 316 1.83 9.74 47.62
C VAL A 316 0.43 9.64 48.23
N THR A 317 -0.11 10.76 48.71
CA THR A 317 -1.53 10.90 49.05
C THR A 317 -2.26 11.71 48.00
N LEU A 318 -3.57 11.51 47.91
CA LEU A 318 -4.44 12.26 47.01
C LEU A 318 -5.41 13.10 47.84
N GLU A 319 -5.60 14.35 47.46
CA GLU A 319 -6.57 15.27 48.07
C GLU A 319 -7.35 15.99 46.97
N LYS A 320 -8.62 16.34 47.27
CA LYS A 320 -9.42 17.20 46.40
C LYS A 320 -9.31 18.65 46.86
N VAL A 321 -8.88 19.55 45.99
CA VAL A 321 -8.64 20.96 46.31
C VAL A 321 -9.36 21.88 45.32
N PRO A 322 -9.64 23.15 45.67
CA PRO A 322 -10.11 24.14 44.70
C PRO A 322 -9.10 24.30 43.54
N SER A 323 -9.60 24.49 42.32
CA SER A 323 -8.78 24.79 41.15
C SER A 323 -8.12 26.15 41.30
N SER A 324 -6.83 26.22 40.95
CA SER A 324 -6.05 27.45 40.89
C SER A 324 -6.23 28.21 39.56
N ILE A 325 -6.77 27.53 38.54
CA ILE A 325 -6.91 28.04 37.17
C ILE A 325 -8.35 28.47 36.87
N THR A 326 -9.34 27.68 37.28
CA THR A 326 -10.76 28.00 37.02
C THR A 326 -11.53 28.23 38.32
N ASP A 327 -12.03 29.46 38.51
CA ASP A 327 -12.82 29.82 39.69
C ASP A 327 -14.10 28.96 39.79
N GLY A 328 -14.39 28.50 41.00
CA GLY A 328 -15.53 27.61 41.29
C GLY A 328 -15.40 26.14 40.85
N LYS A 329 -14.27 25.73 40.23
CA LYS A 329 -13.99 24.31 39.94
C LYS A 329 -13.09 23.69 41.02
N GLU A 330 -13.13 22.36 41.12
CA GLU A 330 -12.22 21.58 41.97
C GLU A 330 -11.17 20.87 41.09
N THR A 331 -10.06 20.46 41.66
CA THR A 331 -9.00 19.65 41.03
C THR A 331 -8.44 18.63 42.03
N TYR A 332 -7.54 17.77 41.56
CA TYR A 332 -6.87 16.76 42.38
C TYR A 332 -5.41 17.14 42.62
N ARG A 333 -5.00 17.05 43.89
CA ARG A 333 -3.64 17.33 44.36
C ARG A 333 -3.01 16.05 44.90
N PHE A 334 -1.85 15.69 44.37
CA PHE A 334 -1.02 14.60 44.88
C PHE A 334 0.06 15.17 45.80
N ASN A 335 0.21 14.63 47.01
CA ASN A 335 1.23 15.06 47.97
C ASN A 335 2.26 13.95 48.19
N ARG A 336 3.54 14.28 48.14
CA ARG A 336 4.63 13.32 48.40
C ARG A 336 4.81 13.08 49.90
N ILE A 337 4.81 11.81 50.32
CA ILE A 337 5.15 11.42 51.70
C ILE A 337 6.67 11.21 51.81
N CYS A 338 7.31 11.70 52.88
CA CYS A 338 8.76 11.61 53.08
C CYS A 338 9.33 10.19 53.29
N HIS A 339 8.52 9.13 53.17
CA HIS A 339 8.97 7.76 53.38
C HIS A 339 9.56 7.17 52.09
N GLN A 340 10.87 6.89 52.07
CA GLN A 340 11.60 6.43 50.88
C GLN A 340 11.65 4.90 50.69
N ALA A 341 10.96 4.12 51.53
CA ALA A 341 10.99 2.66 51.39
C ALA A 341 10.18 2.21 50.16
N GLY A 342 10.82 1.50 49.23
CA GLY A 342 10.15 0.86 48.09
C GLY A 342 10.00 1.70 46.82
N VAL A 343 10.76 2.80 46.69
CA VAL A 343 10.80 3.67 45.51
C VAL A 343 11.96 3.23 44.60
N ASP A 344 11.68 2.96 43.32
CA ASP A 344 12.72 2.65 42.33
C ASP A 344 13.13 3.86 41.47
N GLU A 345 14.07 3.68 40.55
CA GLU A 345 14.58 4.78 39.70
C GLU A 345 13.48 5.43 38.85
N ALA A 346 12.52 4.65 38.36
CA ALA A 346 11.42 5.18 37.56
C ALA A 346 10.42 5.96 38.42
N ASP A 347 10.19 5.51 39.66
CA ASP A 347 9.35 6.24 40.63
C ASP A 347 10.01 7.56 41.06
N VAL A 348 11.32 7.55 41.34
CA VAL A 348 12.07 8.78 41.66
C VAL A 348 11.97 9.77 40.50
N TYR A 349 12.17 9.31 39.27
CA TYR A 349 12.08 10.17 38.09
C TYR A 349 10.68 10.77 37.90
N LEU A 350 9.61 9.98 38.10
CA LEU A 350 8.24 10.48 38.02
C LEU A 350 7.96 11.54 39.08
N LEU A 351 8.43 11.31 40.31
CA LEU A 351 8.31 12.27 41.41
C LEU A 351 9.08 13.56 41.11
N ASP A 352 10.31 13.47 40.63
CA ASP A 352 11.14 14.65 40.34
C ASP A 352 10.61 15.44 39.12
N TRP A 353 9.98 14.75 38.17
CA TRP A 353 9.33 15.36 37.01
C TRP A 353 8.03 16.09 37.37
N LEU A 354 7.13 15.46 38.13
CA LEU A 354 5.79 16.00 38.39
C LEU A 354 5.68 16.83 39.67
N PHE A 355 6.46 16.53 40.72
CA PHE A 355 6.32 17.16 42.04
C PHE A 355 7.34 18.28 42.22
N THR A 356 7.25 19.30 41.36
CA THR A 356 8.16 20.45 41.35
C THR A 356 7.78 21.52 42.39
N GLU A 357 6.49 21.67 42.68
CA GLU A 357 5.96 22.63 43.65
C GLU A 357 6.08 22.12 45.09
N LYS A 358 6.25 23.05 46.06
CA LYS A 358 6.46 22.72 47.49
C LYS A 358 5.69 23.66 48.40
N ASP A 359 5.10 23.11 49.46
CA ASP A 359 4.51 23.85 50.57
C ASP A 359 4.95 23.29 51.94
N ASP A 360 4.30 23.73 53.02
CA ASP A 360 4.58 23.31 54.40
C ASP A 360 4.43 21.79 54.63
N LYS A 361 3.70 21.09 53.74
CA LYS A 361 3.48 19.63 53.80
C LYS A 361 4.45 18.85 52.91
N GLY A 362 5.24 19.52 52.07
CA GLY A 362 6.23 18.91 51.18
C GLY A 362 5.98 19.17 49.70
N ALA A 363 6.59 18.36 48.83
CA ALA A 363 6.41 18.49 47.39
C ALA A 363 5.04 17.96 46.94
N TYR A 364 4.38 18.67 46.02
CA TYR A 364 3.06 18.29 45.51
C TYR A 364 2.94 18.47 43.99
N PHE A 365 1.92 17.83 43.42
CA PHE A 365 1.56 17.90 42.01
C PHE A 365 0.06 18.15 41.87
N LEU A 366 -0.33 19.12 41.03
CA LEU A 366 -1.73 19.41 40.69
C LEU A 366 -2.06 18.83 39.32
N LEU A 367 -3.13 18.05 39.22
CA LEU A 367 -3.53 17.42 37.95
C LEU A 367 -3.81 18.44 36.84
N GLU A 368 -4.35 19.61 37.21
CA GLU A 368 -4.66 20.70 36.28
C GLU A 368 -3.43 21.41 35.69
N SER A 369 -2.23 21.21 36.27
CA SER A 369 -0.99 21.78 35.74
C SER A 369 -0.62 21.25 34.35
N LEU A 370 -1.22 20.12 33.96
CA LEU A 370 -1.04 19.48 32.65
C LEU A 370 -2.20 19.76 31.67
N ILE A 371 -3.12 20.68 32.00
CA ILE A 371 -4.21 21.08 31.11
C ILE A 371 -3.80 22.37 30.40
N ALA A 372 -3.96 22.42 29.08
CA ALA A 372 -3.72 23.64 28.32
C ALA A 372 -4.72 24.69 28.72
N GLN A 373 -4.24 25.91 28.92
CA GLN A 373 -5.11 27.04 29.15
C GLN A 373 -5.56 27.61 27.80
N ASP A 374 -6.82 28.05 27.73
CA ASP A 374 -7.44 28.54 26.49
C ASP A 374 -6.75 29.82 25.96
N ASP A 375 -6.06 30.55 26.83
CA ASP A 375 -5.33 31.80 26.56
C ASP A 375 -3.85 31.60 26.18
N GLU A 376 -3.33 30.36 26.16
CA GLU A 376 -1.96 30.07 25.75
C GLU A 376 -1.79 30.07 24.23
N SER A 377 -0.68 30.64 23.74
CA SER A 377 -0.33 30.61 22.31
C SER A 377 -0.07 29.17 21.84
N ASP A 378 -0.24 28.93 20.54
CA ASP A 378 0.01 27.61 19.95
C ASP A 378 1.47 27.18 20.14
N GLU A 379 2.43 28.12 20.09
CA GLU A 379 3.85 27.84 20.32
C GLU A 379 4.13 27.43 21.78
N ALA A 380 3.49 28.09 22.76
CA ALA A 380 3.64 27.73 24.17
C ALA A 380 3.02 26.36 24.48
N LYS A 381 1.93 26.02 23.78
CA LYS A 381 1.34 24.68 23.84
C LYS A 381 2.33 23.67 23.27
N GLU A 382 2.89 23.89 22.07
CA GLU A 382 3.88 23.00 21.45
C GLU A 382 5.13 22.79 22.32
N GLU A 383 5.69 23.84 22.94
CA GLU A 383 6.87 23.70 23.81
C GLU A 383 6.59 22.83 25.04
N LYS A 384 5.42 23.01 25.66
CA LYS A 384 4.97 22.16 26.78
C LYS A 384 4.69 20.72 26.32
N ALA A 385 4.22 20.54 25.08
CA ALA A 385 4.04 19.24 24.44
C ALA A 385 5.33 18.45 24.41
N ASP A 386 6.34 19.07 23.83
CA ASP A 386 7.64 18.49 23.63
C ASP A 386 8.31 18.23 24.97
N HIS A 387 8.18 19.17 25.92
CA HIS A 387 8.68 18.97 27.27
C HIS A 387 8.02 17.77 27.96
N PHE A 388 6.70 17.66 27.93
CA PHE A 388 5.97 16.52 28.50
C PHE A 388 6.40 15.22 27.82
N LYS A 389 6.41 15.18 26.48
CA LYS A 389 6.74 13.99 25.71
C LYS A 389 8.16 13.51 25.99
N ASN A 390 9.13 14.42 26.04
CA ASN A 390 10.53 14.11 26.36
C ASN A 390 10.68 13.50 27.76
N HIS A 391 9.97 14.04 28.76
CA HIS A 391 10.02 13.48 30.11
C HIS A 391 9.25 12.16 30.22
N PHE A 392 8.11 12.03 29.55
CA PHE A 392 7.31 10.81 29.48
C PHE A 392 8.10 9.65 28.85
N ASP A 393 8.77 9.89 27.73
CA ASP A 393 9.56 8.86 27.04
C ASP A 393 10.73 8.39 27.91
N LYS A 394 11.45 9.32 28.58
CA LYS A 394 12.51 8.97 29.56
C LYS A 394 11.97 8.19 30.76
N TRP A 395 10.79 8.55 31.26
CA TRP A 395 10.16 7.86 32.38
C TRP A 395 9.76 6.43 31.99
N THR A 396 9.11 6.26 30.85
CA THR A 396 8.68 4.95 30.35
C THR A 396 9.86 4.01 30.09
N GLU A 397 10.97 4.50 29.55
CA GLU A 397 12.22 3.72 29.42
C GLU A 397 12.68 3.15 30.77
N LYS A 398 12.65 3.96 31.84
CA LYS A 398 13.00 3.51 33.20
C LYS A 398 12.01 2.48 33.73
N VAL A 399 10.71 2.63 33.44
CA VAL A 399 9.68 1.64 33.82
C VAL A 399 9.90 0.32 33.09
N GLU A 400 10.22 0.33 31.79
CA GLU A 400 10.47 -0.88 31.00
C GLU A 400 11.68 -1.67 31.53
N ASN A 401 12.69 -0.99 32.08
CA ASN A 401 13.86 -1.62 32.69
C ASN A 401 13.55 -2.37 34.01
N ARG A 402 12.36 -2.22 34.58
CA ARG A 402 11.95 -3.01 35.76
C ARG A 402 11.84 -4.50 35.39
N ASN A 403 12.28 -5.37 36.31
CA ASN A 403 12.23 -6.83 36.11
C ASN A 403 10.83 -7.36 35.75
N ASN A 404 9.77 -6.74 36.26
CA ASN A 404 8.38 -7.14 36.00
C ASN A 404 7.90 -6.85 34.57
N TYR A 405 8.62 -6.02 33.81
CA TYR A 405 8.28 -5.63 32.43
C TYR A 405 9.12 -6.40 31.40
N GLN A 406 10.09 -7.19 31.85
CA GLN A 406 11.02 -7.94 31.00
C GLN A 406 10.55 -9.39 30.77
N GLY A 407 10.89 -9.96 29.62
CA GLY A 407 10.65 -11.39 29.33
C GLY A 407 9.17 -11.82 29.23
N LEU A 408 8.25 -10.87 29.03
CA LEU A 408 6.80 -11.13 28.99
C LEU A 408 6.34 -11.92 27.76
N LYS A 409 7.13 -11.84 26.67
CA LYS A 409 6.85 -12.47 25.38
C LYS A 409 7.93 -13.50 25.06
N LYS A 410 7.52 -14.62 24.44
CA LYS A 410 8.42 -15.64 23.89
C LYS A 410 8.21 -15.72 22.39
N SER A 411 9.28 -15.95 21.64
CA SER A 411 9.15 -16.14 20.19
C SER A 411 8.41 -17.45 19.87
N PHE A 412 7.48 -17.37 18.94
CA PHE A 412 6.68 -18.51 18.52
C PHE A 412 7.45 -19.34 17.48
N LYS A 413 7.92 -20.54 17.88
CA LYS A 413 8.63 -21.47 16.98
C LYS A 413 7.77 -21.94 15.81
N GLY A 414 6.45 -21.87 15.93
CA GLY A 414 5.53 -22.22 14.84
C GLY A 414 5.52 -21.21 13.69
N PHE A 415 5.93 -19.96 13.91
CA PHE A 415 5.94 -18.94 12.84
C PHE A 415 6.80 -19.35 11.62
N PRO A 416 8.10 -19.69 11.77
CA PRO A 416 8.93 -20.14 10.65
C PRO A 416 8.47 -21.46 10.02
N LEU A 417 7.78 -22.32 10.78
CA LEU A 417 7.22 -23.57 10.25
C LEU A 417 6.12 -23.30 9.20
N PHE A 418 5.43 -22.16 9.29
CA PHE A 418 4.42 -21.74 8.32
C PHE A 418 4.98 -20.82 7.24
N SER A 419 5.86 -19.87 7.59
CA SER A 419 6.37 -18.90 6.61
C SER A 419 7.34 -19.53 5.60
N ILE A 420 8.23 -20.43 6.01
CA ILE A 420 9.24 -21.00 5.11
C ILE A 420 8.62 -21.82 3.96
N PRO A 421 7.69 -22.76 4.20
CA PRO A 421 7.04 -23.50 3.10
C PRO A 421 6.27 -22.58 2.15
N LEU A 422 5.68 -21.51 2.69
CA LEU A 422 4.91 -20.53 1.91
C LEU A 422 5.82 -19.71 0.98
N LEU A 423 7.02 -19.36 1.43
CA LEU A 423 8.05 -18.70 0.60
C LEU A 423 8.51 -19.63 -0.53
N ILE A 424 8.84 -20.88 -0.19
CA ILE A 424 9.29 -21.88 -1.17
C ILE A 424 8.20 -22.16 -2.22
N ALA A 425 6.96 -22.30 -1.78
CA ALA A 425 5.82 -22.50 -2.69
C ALA A 425 5.60 -21.29 -3.60
N SER A 426 5.68 -20.07 -3.05
CA SER A 426 5.57 -18.83 -3.83
C SER A 426 6.65 -18.73 -4.90
N PHE A 427 7.92 -18.92 -4.54
CA PHE A 427 9.01 -18.91 -5.50
C PHE A 427 8.86 -20.04 -6.54
N GLY A 428 8.46 -21.23 -6.13
CA GLY A 428 8.24 -22.36 -7.03
C GLY A 428 7.14 -22.11 -8.07
N LEU A 429 6.03 -21.49 -7.67
CA LEU A 429 4.97 -21.08 -8.59
C LEU A 429 5.46 -20.01 -9.57
N PHE A 430 6.12 -18.96 -9.06
CA PHE A 430 6.69 -17.91 -9.90
C PHE A 430 7.67 -18.46 -10.93
N TYR A 431 8.62 -19.30 -10.48
CA TYR A 431 9.58 -19.96 -11.35
C TYR A 431 8.87 -20.81 -12.42
N TYR A 432 7.85 -21.58 -12.03
CA TYR A 432 7.11 -22.38 -12.99
C TYR A 432 6.46 -21.51 -14.08
N PHE A 433 5.85 -20.38 -13.72
CA PHE A 433 5.28 -19.45 -14.71
C PHE A 433 6.32 -18.92 -15.70
N THR A 434 7.53 -18.60 -15.24
CA THR A 434 8.61 -18.19 -16.16
C THR A 434 9.00 -19.26 -17.19
N THR A 435 8.68 -20.54 -16.93
CA THR A 435 8.99 -21.62 -17.89
C THR A 435 7.89 -21.85 -18.92
N ILE A 436 6.65 -21.43 -18.64
CA ILE A 436 5.47 -21.77 -19.46
C ILE A 436 4.79 -20.57 -20.12
N ASP A 437 4.95 -19.36 -19.57
CA ASP A 437 4.34 -18.14 -20.12
C ASP A 437 5.10 -17.67 -21.38
N THR A 438 4.45 -16.85 -22.20
CA THR A 438 4.99 -16.31 -23.46
C THR A 438 5.88 -15.09 -23.21
N ILE A 439 6.84 -15.23 -22.31
CA ILE A 439 7.82 -14.19 -21.97
C ILE A 439 9.13 -14.36 -22.76
N SER A 440 9.86 -13.26 -22.92
CA SER A 440 11.11 -13.25 -23.68
C SER A 440 12.18 -14.16 -23.05
N ARG A 441 13.10 -14.67 -23.88
CA ARG A 441 14.21 -15.52 -23.41
C ARG A 441 15.05 -14.85 -22.33
N THR A 442 15.22 -13.53 -22.37
CA THR A 442 15.94 -12.77 -21.34
C THR A 442 15.21 -12.76 -20.01
N GLU A 443 13.89 -12.56 -20.02
CA GLU A 443 13.07 -12.52 -18.81
C GLU A 443 13.02 -13.87 -18.10
N GLN A 444 13.06 -14.97 -18.86
CA GLN A 444 13.05 -16.34 -18.31
C GLN A 444 14.19 -16.62 -17.33
N TRP A 445 15.34 -15.96 -17.46
CA TRP A 445 16.46 -16.13 -16.54
C TRP A 445 16.59 -14.97 -15.55
N VAL A 446 16.28 -13.75 -15.99
CA VAL A 446 16.38 -12.55 -15.14
C VAL A 446 15.33 -12.54 -14.04
N LEU A 447 14.06 -12.82 -14.38
CA LEU A 447 12.96 -12.77 -13.41
C LEU A 447 13.14 -13.81 -12.27
N PRO A 448 13.47 -15.09 -12.54
CA PRO A 448 13.76 -16.04 -11.48
C PRO A 448 14.96 -15.69 -10.62
N LEU A 449 16.00 -15.08 -11.21
CA LEU A 449 17.19 -14.68 -10.47
C LEU A 449 16.84 -13.59 -9.45
N ILE A 450 16.08 -12.58 -9.89
CA ILE A 450 15.58 -11.50 -9.01
C ILE A 450 14.66 -12.08 -7.94
N ALA A 451 13.64 -12.85 -8.34
CA ALA A 451 12.70 -13.48 -7.40
C ALA A 451 13.41 -14.41 -6.40
N GLY A 452 14.43 -15.15 -6.86
CA GLY A 452 15.26 -16.02 -6.02
C GLY A 452 16.08 -15.24 -4.99
N GLY A 453 16.64 -14.10 -5.38
CA GLY A 453 17.34 -13.19 -4.46
C GLY A 453 16.41 -12.64 -3.37
N ILE A 454 15.21 -12.17 -3.75
CA ILE A 454 14.20 -11.68 -2.81
C ILE A 454 13.72 -12.83 -1.88
N THR A 455 13.54 -14.03 -2.43
CA THR A 455 13.20 -15.23 -1.65
C THR A 455 14.28 -15.57 -0.63
N ALA A 456 15.56 -15.45 -1.00
CA ALA A 456 16.68 -15.69 -0.08
C ALA A 456 16.69 -14.69 1.09
N VAL A 457 16.41 -13.40 0.83
CA VAL A 457 16.22 -12.40 1.89
C VAL A 457 15.04 -12.77 2.79
N GLY A 458 13.90 -13.16 2.20
CA GLY A 458 12.73 -13.64 2.94
C GLY A 458 13.05 -14.85 3.84
N LEU A 459 13.86 -15.79 3.36
CA LEU A 459 14.30 -16.96 4.12
C LEU A 459 15.28 -16.61 5.26
N LEU A 460 16.20 -15.67 5.04
CA LEU A 460 17.12 -15.19 6.08
C LEU A 460 16.36 -14.48 7.20
N PHE A 461 15.35 -13.68 6.85
CA PHE A 461 14.50 -12.94 7.77
C PHE A 461 13.15 -13.61 8.01
N ASN A 462 13.08 -14.94 7.95
CA ASN A 462 11.83 -15.72 8.02
C ASN A 462 10.99 -15.54 9.31
N ARG A 463 11.51 -14.81 10.29
CA ARG A 463 10.83 -14.46 11.54
C ARG A 463 10.26 -13.04 11.53
N ASN A 464 10.78 -12.15 10.68
CA ASN A 464 10.33 -10.77 10.60
C ASN A 464 9.12 -10.66 9.67
N LYS A 465 7.95 -10.38 10.26
CA LYS A 465 6.69 -10.27 9.52
C LYS A 465 6.72 -9.21 8.43
N TRP A 466 7.35 -8.06 8.68
CA TRP A 466 7.34 -6.94 7.75
C TRP A 466 8.17 -7.22 6.50
N VAL A 467 9.29 -7.92 6.65
CA VAL A 467 10.08 -8.39 5.51
C VAL A 467 9.29 -9.38 4.67
N LEU A 468 8.54 -10.29 5.30
CA LEU A 468 7.70 -11.25 4.59
C LEU A 468 6.51 -10.58 3.89
N LEU A 469 5.88 -9.57 4.52
CA LEU A 469 4.83 -8.75 3.91
C LEU A 469 5.35 -8.06 2.64
N GLY A 470 6.53 -7.43 2.74
CA GLY A 470 7.21 -6.82 1.59
C GLY A 470 7.52 -7.83 0.49
N TYR A 471 8.01 -9.03 0.85
CA TYR A 471 8.24 -10.12 -0.11
C TYR A 471 6.97 -10.46 -0.91
N TYR A 472 5.84 -10.72 -0.24
CA TYR A 472 4.60 -11.10 -0.94
C TYR A 472 4.03 -9.95 -1.77
N PHE A 473 4.21 -8.70 -1.32
CA PHE A 473 3.83 -7.53 -2.11
C PHE A 473 4.64 -7.44 -3.41
N VAL A 474 5.96 -7.61 -3.34
CA VAL A 474 6.82 -7.60 -4.54
C VAL A 474 6.51 -8.78 -5.45
N MET A 475 6.32 -9.99 -4.92
CA MET A 475 5.94 -11.16 -5.74
C MET A 475 4.59 -10.96 -6.43
N LEU A 476 3.63 -10.32 -5.74
CA LEU A 476 2.33 -9.99 -6.32
C LEU A 476 2.48 -9.02 -7.49
N LEU A 477 3.24 -7.93 -7.33
CA LEU A 477 3.48 -6.98 -8.42
C LEU A 477 4.23 -7.63 -9.59
N MET A 478 5.31 -8.36 -9.32
CA MET A 478 6.09 -9.04 -10.37
C MET A 478 5.23 -10.06 -11.13
N THR A 479 4.34 -10.77 -10.46
CA THR A 479 3.45 -11.74 -11.13
C THR A 479 2.32 -11.06 -11.90
N ALA A 480 1.79 -9.94 -11.40
CA ALA A 480 0.70 -9.22 -12.07
C ALA A 480 1.18 -8.49 -13.33
N ILE A 481 2.44 -8.03 -13.35
CA ILE A 481 3.04 -7.33 -14.49
C ILE A 481 3.67 -8.32 -15.48
N GLY A 482 4.36 -9.35 -14.97
CA GLY A 482 5.23 -10.19 -15.81
C GLY A 482 4.57 -11.39 -16.48
N PHE A 483 3.28 -11.65 -16.25
CA PHE A 483 2.61 -12.86 -16.73
C PHE A 483 1.20 -12.59 -17.25
N SER A 484 0.76 -13.45 -18.17
CA SER A 484 -0.57 -13.42 -18.76
C SER A 484 -1.64 -13.73 -17.70
N PHE A 485 -2.78 -13.03 -17.73
CA PHE A 485 -3.89 -13.18 -16.75
C PHE A 485 -4.73 -14.45 -16.94
N GLU A 486 -4.06 -15.59 -17.02
CA GLU A 486 -4.68 -16.92 -17.04
C GLU A 486 -5.23 -17.29 -15.64
N PRO A 487 -6.25 -18.17 -15.54
CA PRO A 487 -6.86 -18.53 -14.26
C PRO A 487 -5.87 -18.99 -13.18
N ALA A 488 -4.79 -19.70 -13.57
CA ALA A 488 -3.75 -20.14 -12.65
C ALA A 488 -2.94 -18.98 -12.05
N VAL A 489 -2.65 -17.95 -12.86
CA VAL A 489 -1.93 -16.74 -12.43
C VAL A 489 -2.82 -15.93 -11.49
N ILE A 490 -4.09 -15.71 -11.84
CA ILE A 490 -5.07 -15.04 -10.98
C ILE A 490 -5.19 -15.73 -9.62
N MET A 491 -5.29 -17.07 -9.60
CA MET A 491 -5.36 -17.83 -8.36
C MET A 491 -4.07 -17.75 -7.54
N THR A 492 -2.92 -17.59 -8.19
CA THR A 492 -1.64 -17.37 -7.52
C THR A 492 -1.53 -15.96 -6.90
N LEU A 493 -2.05 -14.94 -7.58
CA LEU A 493 -2.18 -13.59 -7.01
C LEU A 493 -3.06 -13.61 -5.75
N ILE A 494 -4.19 -14.34 -5.80
CA ILE A 494 -5.04 -14.57 -4.63
C ILE A 494 -4.28 -15.31 -3.52
N PHE A 495 -3.48 -16.32 -3.88
CA PHE A 495 -2.63 -17.03 -2.91
C PHE A 495 -1.63 -16.11 -2.22
N TYR A 496 -0.99 -15.17 -2.92
CA TYR A 496 -0.10 -14.17 -2.32
C TYR A 496 -0.85 -13.21 -1.40
N GLY A 497 -2.01 -12.70 -1.83
CA GLY A 497 -2.86 -11.85 -1.00
C GLY A 497 -3.33 -12.55 0.29
N LEU A 498 -3.77 -13.81 0.18
CA LEU A 498 -4.15 -14.59 1.35
C LEU A 498 -2.94 -14.93 2.23
N SER A 499 -1.75 -15.14 1.66
CA SER A 499 -0.52 -15.39 2.41
C SER A 499 -0.18 -14.22 3.33
N VAL A 500 -0.35 -12.99 2.85
CA VAL A 500 -0.25 -11.77 3.66
C VAL A 500 -1.23 -11.80 4.84
N THR A 501 -2.51 -12.09 4.59
CA THR A 501 -3.51 -12.14 5.66
C THR A 501 -3.19 -13.23 6.70
N ALA A 502 -2.72 -14.40 6.26
CA ALA A 502 -2.34 -15.51 7.13
C ALA A 502 -1.16 -15.13 8.04
N LEU A 503 -0.12 -14.50 7.49
CA LEU A 503 1.05 -14.07 8.27
C LEU A 503 0.72 -12.96 9.28
N LEU A 504 -0.27 -12.12 9.02
CA LEU A 504 -0.77 -11.16 10.00
C LEU A 504 -1.45 -11.85 11.18
N VAL A 505 -2.25 -12.90 10.93
CA VAL A 505 -2.95 -13.68 11.95
C VAL A 505 -2.00 -14.50 12.82
N ILE A 506 -0.96 -15.11 12.24
CA ILE A 506 -0.03 -15.97 13.00
C ILE A 506 0.91 -15.09 13.84
N PRO A 507 0.92 -15.17 15.18
CA PRO A 507 1.74 -14.27 15.98
C PRO A 507 3.23 -14.63 15.90
N GLU A 508 4.07 -13.61 15.80
CA GLU A 508 5.55 -13.77 15.85
C GLU A 508 6.02 -14.07 17.28
N PHE A 509 5.35 -13.43 18.24
CA PHE A 509 5.58 -13.59 19.66
C PHE A 509 4.28 -13.92 20.39
N TYR A 510 4.38 -14.74 21.43
CA TYR A 510 3.26 -15.05 22.30
C TYR A 510 3.57 -14.70 23.75
N TRP A 511 2.53 -14.31 24.50
CA TRP A 511 2.64 -13.98 25.92
C TRP A 511 2.86 -15.23 26.77
N THR A 512 3.63 -15.10 27.85
CA THR A 512 3.79 -16.19 28.83
C THR A 512 2.45 -16.61 29.44
N LYS A 513 2.39 -17.80 30.04
CA LYS A 513 1.12 -18.36 30.57
C LYS A 513 0.45 -17.41 31.57
N ASP A 514 1.23 -16.85 32.49
CA ASP A 514 0.72 -15.98 33.56
C ASP A 514 0.25 -14.64 33.00
N ILE A 515 0.97 -14.07 32.03
CA ILE A 515 0.57 -12.83 31.36
C ILE A 515 -0.69 -13.03 30.50
N ARG A 516 -0.87 -14.19 29.86
CA ARG A 516 -2.12 -14.50 29.15
C ARG A 516 -3.32 -14.55 30.10
N GLN A 517 -3.13 -15.13 31.29
CA GLN A 517 -4.17 -15.16 32.32
C GLN A 517 -4.50 -13.75 32.81
N LEU A 518 -3.47 -12.95 33.10
CA LEU A 518 -3.64 -11.57 33.56
C LEU A 518 -4.30 -10.69 32.49
N LYS A 519 -3.88 -10.74 31.22
CA LYS A 519 -4.56 -10.02 30.13
C LYS A 519 -6.02 -10.44 29.96
N TYR A 520 -6.32 -11.73 30.13
CA TYR A 520 -7.69 -12.21 30.12
C TYR A 520 -8.50 -11.66 31.30
N ALA A 521 -7.91 -11.64 32.50
CA ALA A 521 -8.50 -11.07 33.70
C ALA A 521 -8.79 -9.57 33.54
N ILE A 522 -7.82 -8.79 33.02
CA ILE A 522 -7.98 -7.36 32.72
C ILE A 522 -9.12 -7.12 31.74
N LYS A 523 -9.19 -7.90 30.66
CA LYS A 523 -10.27 -7.79 29.67
C LYS A 523 -11.63 -8.13 30.28
N GLN A 524 -11.69 -9.09 31.18
CA GLN A 524 -12.91 -9.44 31.90
C GLN A 524 -13.30 -8.33 32.88
N ALA A 525 -12.36 -7.80 33.66
CA ALA A 525 -12.55 -6.68 34.58
C ALA A 525 -13.10 -5.45 33.84
N TYR A 526 -12.50 -5.05 32.71
CA TYR A 526 -12.99 -3.98 31.85
C TYR A 526 -14.45 -4.19 31.43
N ARG A 527 -14.81 -5.40 30.96
CA ARG A 527 -16.19 -5.72 30.56
C ARG A 527 -17.17 -5.61 31.72
N THR A 528 -16.77 -6.07 32.91
CA THR A 528 -17.61 -6.00 34.11
C THR A 528 -17.75 -4.58 34.65
N PHE A 529 -16.70 -3.75 34.59
CA PHE A 529 -16.78 -2.31 34.92
C PHE A 529 -17.73 -1.60 33.95
N LYS A 530 -17.51 -1.77 32.64
CA LYS A 530 -18.33 -1.15 31.60
C LYS A 530 -19.80 -1.61 31.62
N GLY A 531 -20.04 -2.84 32.07
CA GLY A 531 -21.39 -3.37 32.23
C GLY A 531 -22.05 -3.00 33.55
N SER A 532 -21.36 -2.31 34.48
CA SER A 532 -21.83 -2.07 35.86
C SER A 532 -22.15 -3.36 36.64
N HIS A 533 -21.39 -4.43 36.39
CA HIS A 533 -21.49 -5.72 37.09
C HIS A 533 -20.28 -6.00 37.99
N TYR A 534 -19.30 -5.09 38.06
CA TYR A 534 -18.15 -5.26 38.94
C TYR A 534 -18.59 -5.08 40.40
N PRO A 535 -18.17 -5.93 41.36
CA PRO A 535 -18.60 -5.80 42.75
C PRO A 535 -18.12 -4.47 43.36
N VAL A 536 -19.01 -3.73 44.00
CA VAL A 536 -18.64 -2.53 44.78
C VAL A 536 -18.02 -2.97 46.11
N GLY A 537 -18.71 -3.85 46.86
CA GLY A 537 -18.26 -4.30 48.17
C GLY A 537 -18.56 -3.29 49.28
N GLU A 538 -18.07 -3.57 50.49
CA GLU A 538 -18.31 -2.73 51.68
C GLU A 538 -17.06 -1.96 52.15
N ASP A 539 -15.85 -2.40 51.76
CA ASP A 539 -14.59 -1.77 52.15
C ASP A 539 -14.30 -0.53 51.29
N PRO A 540 -14.29 0.69 51.86
CA PRO A 540 -14.01 1.93 51.13
C PRO A 540 -12.66 1.94 50.42
N THR A 541 -11.65 1.26 50.98
CA THR A 541 -10.32 1.16 50.37
C THR A 541 -10.39 0.40 49.06
N ALA A 542 -10.99 -0.80 49.09
CA ALA A 542 -11.17 -1.62 47.91
C ALA A 542 -12.06 -0.95 46.85
N ILE A 543 -13.08 -0.18 47.26
CA ILE A 543 -13.93 0.58 46.33
C ILE A 543 -13.09 1.67 45.62
N GLU A 544 -12.27 2.41 46.36
CA GLU A 544 -11.44 3.45 45.77
C GLU A 544 -10.39 2.88 44.82
N GLU A 545 -9.70 1.79 45.20
CA GLU A 545 -8.75 1.09 44.32
C GLU A 545 -9.44 0.55 43.05
N ARG A 546 -10.64 -0.03 43.16
CA ARG A 546 -11.43 -0.47 42.00
C ARG A 546 -11.79 0.68 41.07
N LEU A 547 -12.11 1.85 41.62
CA LEU A 547 -12.38 3.05 40.84
C LEU A 547 -11.12 3.52 40.10
N GLU A 548 -9.94 3.43 40.71
CA GLU A 548 -8.66 3.68 40.02
C GLU A 548 -8.45 2.73 38.84
N TYR A 549 -8.67 1.42 39.04
CA TYR A 549 -8.60 0.43 37.95
C TYR A 549 -9.61 0.72 36.84
N ALA A 550 -10.84 1.12 37.17
CA ALA A 550 -11.86 1.49 36.20
C ALA A 550 -11.46 2.73 35.39
N ILE A 551 -10.89 3.75 36.04
CA ILE A 551 -10.37 4.96 35.39
C ILE A 551 -9.26 4.60 34.39
N ILE A 552 -8.22 3.87 34.81
CA ILE A 552 -7.08 3.57 33.92
C ILE A 552 -7.47 2.65 32.75
N LEU A 553 -8.51 1.82 32.91
CA LEU A 553 -9.04 0.96 31.87
C LEU A 553 -10.05 1.66 30.95
N GLY A 554 -10.42 2.92 31.24
CA GLY A 554 -11.37 3.70 30.46
C GLY A 554 -12.82 3.22 30.61
N ALA A 555 -13.18 2.71 31.78
CA ALA A 555 -14.55 2.33 32.19
C ALA A 555 -14.93 3.00 33.54
N GLY A 556 -14.33 4.15 33.81
CA GLY A 556 -14.48 4.86 35.07
C GLY A 556 -15.89 5.39 35.27
N GLU A 557 -16.50 5.97 34.23
CA GLU A 557 -17.83 6.60 34.29
C GLU A 557 -18.89 5.58 34.73
N GLU A 558 -18.96 4.42 34.05
CA GLU A 558 -19.96 3.38 34.33
C GLU A 558 -19.82 2.78 35.74
N TYR A 559 -18.59 2.63 36.23
CA TYR A 559 -18.34 2.15 37.59
C TYR A 559 -18.55 3.24 38.65
N GLY A 560 -18.23 4.50 38.33
CA GLY A 560 -18.46 5.65 39.19
C GLY A 560 -19.95 5.88 39.46
N GLU A 561 -20.80 5.71 38.46
CA GLU A 561 -22.27 5.70 38.63
C GLU A 561 -22.76 4.55 39.53
N GLN A 562 -22.18 3.37 39.36
CA GLN A 562 -22.46 2.20 40.20
C GLN A 562 -22.07 2.46 41.66
N CYS A 563 -20.93 3.11 41.91
CA CYS A 563 -20.49 3.52 43.25
C CYS A 563 -21.46 4.56 43.85
N LYS A 564 -21.84 5.58 43.08
CA LYS A 564 -22.77 6.64 43.54
C LYS A 564 -24.14 6.09 43.98
N SER A 565 -24.64 5.06 43.30
CA SER A 565 -25.93 4.45 43.58
C SER A 565 -25.92 3.47 44.76
N SER A 566 -24.77 2.90 45.11
CA SER A 566 -24.63 1.88 46.16
C SER A 566 -24.12 2.44 47.49
N ILE A 567 -23.46 3.59 47.48
CA ILE A 567 -22.80 4.18 48.64
C ILE A 567 -23.72 5.22 49.32
N GLN A 568 -24.24 4.91 50.51
CA GLN A 568 -24.87 5.89 51.41
C GLN A 568 -23.82 6.40 52.40
N LEU A 569 -23.26 7.60 52.22
CA LEU A 569 -22.17 8.14 53.06
C LEU A 569 -22.60 9.37 53.87
N PRO A 570 -22.45 9.34 55.22
CA PRO A 570 -22.34 10.56 56.00
C PRO A 570 -21.02 10.70 56.80
N ALA A 571 -20.03 9.80 56.71
CA ALA A 571 -18.86 9.86 57.61
C ALA A 571 -17.50 9.34 57.10
N THR A 572 -17.30 9.12 55.79
CA THR A 572 -16.03 8.59 55.24
C THR A 572 -15.30 9.60 54.34
N GLU A 573 -15.70 10.88 54.43
CA GLU A 573 -15.42 11.96 53.47
C GLU A 573 -13.98 12.49 53.44
N VAL A 574 -13.14 12.15 54.43
CA VAL A 574 -11.79 12.74 54.59
C VAL A 574 -10.67 11.87 54.00
N TYR A 575 -10.86 10.54 53.90
CA TYR A 575 -9.77 9.60 53.56
C TYR A 575 -9.82 9.05 52.13
N TYR A 576 -10.96 9.17 51.43
CA TYR A 576 -11.17 8.59 50.08
C TYR A 576 -11.66 9.66 49.08
N PRO A 577 -10.76 10.52 48.56
CA PRO A 577 -11.11 11.69 47.75
C PRO A 577 -11.79 11.37 46.42
N LEU A 578 -11.55 10.19 45.82
CA LEU A 578 -12.21 9.80 44.56
C LEU A 578 -13.69 9.43 44.81
N LEU A 579 -14.01 8.92 46.00
CA LEU A 579 -15.38 8.50 46.36
C LEU A 579 -16.29 9.67 46.74
N LYS A 580 -15.75 10.87 47.01
CA LYS A 580 -16.53 12.10 47.27
C LYS A 580 -17.42 12.46 46.08
N ASN A 581 -16.91 12.31 44.87
CA ASN A 581 -17.68 12.46 43.64
C ASN A 581 -17.05 11.55 42.57
N PRO A 582 -17.46 10.27 42.50
CA PRO A 582 -16.87 9.29 41.60
C PRO A 582 -16.97 9.72 40.13
N ILE A 583 -18.05 10.37 39.73
CA ILE A 583 -18.24 10.85 38.36
C ILE A 583 -17.22 11.94 38.05
N PHE A 584 -17.07 12.93 38.95
CA PHE A 584 -16.07 13.98 38.79
C PHE A 584 -14.63 13.45 38.79
N ALA A 585 -14.32 12.43 39.60
CA ALA A 585 -13.03 11.75 39.56
C ALA A 585 -12.76 11.17 38.16
N THR A 586 -13.74 10.45 37.62
CA THR A 586 -13.57 9.75 36.33
C THR A 586 -13.39 10.71 35.17
N THR A 587 -14.07 11.86 35.18
CA THR A 587 -13.86 12.91 34.18
C THR A 587 -12.52 13.61 34.39
N SER A 588 -12.11 13.91 35.62
CA SER A 588 -10.84 14.63 35.88
C SER A 588 -9.61 13.84 35.40
N PHE A 589 -9.63 12.52 35.52
CA PHE A 589 -8.55 11.64 35.10
C PHE A 589 -8.73 11.06 33.68
N SER A 590 -9.70 11.54 32.90
CA SER A 590 -9.87 11.06 31.53
C SER A 590 -8.84 11.69 30.60
N ALA A 591 -8.29 10.88 29.68
CA ALA A 591 -7.33 11.35 28.68
C ALA A 591 -7.86 12.50 27.81
N SER A 592 -9.19 12.59 27.62
CA SER A 592 -9.84 13.67 26.86
C SER A 592 -9.89 15.01 27.60
N ASN A 593 -9.82 15.00 28.94
CA ASN A 593 -9.75 16.24 29.73
C ASN A 593 -8.30 16.67 30.01
N ILE A 594 -7.36 15.75 29.83
CA ILE A 594 -5.91 16.02 29.82
C ILE A 594 -5.45 16.27 28.36
N ALA A 595 -6.40 16.58 27.46
CA ALA A 595 -6.17 16.68 26.03
C ALA A 595 -5.17 17.77 25.70
N LEU A 596 -3.94 17.31 25.50
CA LEU A 596 -2.86 18.11 25.03
C LEU A 596 -1.96 17.18 24.21
N TYR A 597 -1.76 17.55 22.94
CA TYR A 597 -0.58 17.18 22.13
C TYR A 597 -0.62 15.95 21.19
N THR A 598 -1.67 15.71 20.41
CA THR A 598 -1.67 14.56 19.45
C THR A 598 -1.93 14.87 17.96
N THR A 599 -1.85 16.13 17.50
CA THR A 599 -2.15 16.43 16.08
C THR A 599 -1.13 17.33 15.41
N ALA A 600 -0.02 16.76 14.95
CA ALA A 600 0.66 17.26 13.76
C ALA A 600 1.58 16.19 13.14
N ILE A 601 1.64 16.20 11.81
CA ILE A 601 2.66 15.62 10.91
C ILE A 601 2.32 14.26 10.25
N HIS A 602 1.90 14.32 8.97
CA HIS A 602 2.58 13.66 7.84
C HIS A 602 1.94 14.02 6.49
N VAL A 603 2.71 14.51 5.51
CA VAL A 603 2.35 14.58 4.09
C VAL A 603 3.55 14.25 3.18
N ASN A 604 3.28 13.33 2.25
CA ASN A 604 3.77 13.01 0.89
C ASN A 604 5.25 12.84 0.51
N SER A 605 5.44 11.82 -0.35
CA SER A 605 6.24 11.89 -1.57
C SER A 605 5.66 10.96 -2.65
N THR A 606 5.42 11.47 -3.85
CA THR A 606 5.09 10.75 -5.09
C THR A 606 6.35 10.58 -5.94
N ASN A 607 6.49 9.46 -6.64
CA ASN A 607 7.49 9.22 -7.69
C ASN A 607 6.79 8.75 -8.97
N THR A 608 7.30 9.20 -10.11
CA THR A 608 6.95 8.75 -11.47
C THR A 608 8.12 7.96 -12.06
N THR A 609 7.82 6.97 -12.90
CA THR A 609 8.77 6.10 -13.63
C THR A 609 8.38 6.05 -15.10
N THR A 610 9.36 6.11 -15.99
CA THR A 610 9.25 6.01 -17.45
C THR A 610 9.79 4.65 -17.96
N SER A 611 9.21 4.13 -19.05
CA SER A 611 9.64 2.94 -19.80
C SER A 611 9.86 3.26 -21.30
N SER A 612 10.11 2.23 -22.14
CA SER A 612 11.06 2.25 -23.26
C SER A 612 10.50 1.91 -24.66
N THR A 613 10.92 2.70 -25.66
CA THR A 613 11.10 2.43 -27.11
C THR A 613 9.94 1.83 -27.91
N GLY A 614 9.21 2.70 -28.60
CA GLY A 614 8.18 2.43 -29.60
C GLY A 614 6.80 2.26 -28.96
N GLY A 615 5.87 3.17 -29.24
CA GLY A 615 4.57 3.24 -28.56
C GLY A 615 3.90 4.60 -28.71
N GLY A 616 2.63 4.76 -28.35
CA GLY A 616 1.95 6.06 -28.31
C GLY A 616 0.55 6.08 -28.91
N GLY A 617 -0.33 6.88 -28.33
CA GLY A 617 -1.75 6.97 -28.68
C GLY A 617 -2.11 8.07 -29.68
N ALA A 618 -3.37 8.05 -30.12
CA ALA A 618 -3.98 9.17 -30.84
C ALA A 618 -5.27 9.62 -30.12
N GLY A 619 -5.52 10.93 -30.11
CA GLY A 619 -6.65 11.52 -29.41
C GLY A 619 -7.06 12.89 -29.95
N ALA A 620 -7.90 13.60 -29.20
CA ALA A 620 -8.37 14.94 -29.51
C ALA A 620 -8.64 15.75 -28.24
N PHE A 621 -8.48 17.08 -28.31
CA PHE A 621 -8.61 18.00 -27.17
C PHE A 621 -9.55 19.17 -27.43
#